data_AF-A0A286EC44-F1
#
_entry.id   AF-A0A286EC44-F1
#
_cell.length_a   1.000
_cell.length_b   1.000
_cell.length_c   1.000
_cell.angle_alpha   90.00
_cell.angle_beta   90.00
_cell.angle_gamma   90.00
#
_symmetry.space_group_name_H-M   'P 1'
#
loop_
_entity.id
_entity.type
_entity.pdbx_description
1 polymer ?
#
loop_
_entity_poly.entity_id
_entity_poly.type
_entity_poly.pdbx_seq_one_letter_code
_entity_poly.pdbx_strand_id
1 'polypeptide(L)'
;MMLFLSLLMLFSGIAWGGYLFWRDRRRANSQPKINLYQQVARNPTTQTWLQNHLTGNPIDDVRAIRTQFGLSTDDAEKLLRRNAHLLKK
;
A
#
# COMPACT_ATOMS: atom_id res chain seq x y z
N MET A 1 18.74 17.94 50.81
CA MET A 1 19.05 16.74 50.00
C MET A 1 17.82 16.10 49.32
N MET A 2 16.58 16.29 49.82
CA MET A 2 15.36 15.65 49.25
C MET A 2 14.79 16.32 47.98
N LEU A 3 15.08 17.59 47.71
CA LEU A 3 14.62 18.32 46.51
C LEU A 3 15.28 17.85 45.20
N PHE A 4 16.49 17.30 45.28
CA PHE A 4 17.24 16.86 44.09
C PHE A 4 16.71 15.52 43.55
N LEU A 5 16.32 14.62 44.46
CA LEU A 5 15.73 13.31 44.13
C LEU A 5 14.33 13.45 43.49
N SER A 6 13.54 14.42 43.95
CA SER A 6 12.21 14.70 43.42
C SER A 6 12.27 15.32 42.01
N LEU A 7 13.27 16.17 41.73
CA LEU A 7 13.51 16.69 40.39
C LEU A 7 13.90 15.57 39.40
N LEU A 8 14.79 14.66 39.81
CA LEU A 8 15.22 13.51 39.00
C LEU A 8 14.07 12.57 38.64
N MET A 9 13.12 12.34 39.56
CA MET A 9 11.95 11.50 39.28
C MET A 9 10.97 12.15 38.30
N LEU A 10 10.82 13.48 38.32
CA LEU A 10 10.01 14.22 37.33
C LEU A 10 10.59 14.12 35.91
N PHE A 11 11.92 14.25 35.76
CA PHE A 11 12.56 14.12 34.45
C PHE A 11 12.47 12.69 33.88
N SER A 12 12.60 11.66 34.73
CA SER A 12 12.44 10.27 34.30
C SER A 12 11.01 9.96 33.82
N GLY A 13 9.98 10.50 34.47
CA GLY A 13 8.59 10.32 34.04
C GLY A 13 8.30 10.91 32.66
N ILE A 14 8.83 12.11 32.39
CA ILE A 14 8.67 12.79 31.09
C ILE A 14 9.43 12.04 29.98
N ALA A 15 10.64 11.56 30.27
CA ALA A 15 11.43 10.76 29.33
C ALA A 15 10.73 9.44 28.97
N TRP A 16 10.12 8.78 29.95
CA TRP A 16 9.37 7.54 29.73
C TRP A 16 8.09 7.77 28.91
N GLY A 17 7.34 8.84 29.21
CA GLY A 17 6.14 9.23 28.45
C GLY A 17 6.45 9.56 26.98
N GLY A 18 7.54 10.29 26.72
CA GLY A 18 8.01 10.58 25.36
C GLY A 18 8.46 9.34 24.59
N TYR A 19 9.13 8.40 25.26
CA TYR A 19 9.54 7.13 24.66
C TYR A 19 8.36 6.26 24.24
N LEU A 20 7.33 6.15 25.08
CA LEU A 20 6.10 5.41 24.75
C LEU A 20 5.37 6.07 23.57
N PHE A 21 5.21 7.39 23.59
CA PHE A 21 4.59 8.13 22.49
C PHE A 21 5.34 7.97 21.15
N TRP A 22 6.68 8.01 21.17
CA TRP A 22 7.49 7.79 19.97
C TRP A 22 7.43 6.34 19.48
N ARG A 23 7.38 5.36 20.39
CA ARG A 23 7.20 3.94 20.05
C ARG A 23 5.85 3.69 19.39
N ASP A 24 4.78 4.29 19.91
CA ASP A 24 3.42 4.11 19.37
C ASP A 24 3.28 4.80 17.99
N ARG A 25 3.90 5.97 17.78
CA ARG A 25 4.00 6.59 16.45
C ARG A 25 4.70 5.70 15.43
N ARG A 26 5.79 5.02 15.82
CA ARG A 26 6.51 4.11 14.92
C ARG A 26 5.70 2.86 14.57
N ARG A 27 4.84 2.37 15.48
CA ARG A 27 3.95 1.23 15.21
C ARG A 27 2.77 1.61 14.31
N ALA A 28 2.20 2.81 14.48
CA ALA A 28 1.12 3.30 13.63
C ALA A 28 1.55 3.48 12.16
N ASN A 29 2.81 3.82 11.92
CA ASN A 29 3.36 4.02 10.57
C ASN A 29 3.74 2.71 9.85
N SER A 30 3.59 1.55 10.51
CA SER A 30 3.89 0.22 9.97
C SER A 30 2.65 -0.53 9.50
N GLN A 31 1.49 0.14 9.35
CA GLN A 31 0.37 -0.47 8.66
C GLN A 31 0.82 -0.82 7.23
N PRO A 32 0.73 -2.10 6.82
CA PRO A 32 1.07 -2.47 5.46
C PRO A 32 0.10 -1.71 4.56
N LYS A 33 0.63 -0.79 3.75
CA LYS A 33 -0.12 -0.19 2.65
C LYS A 33 -0.78 -1.35 1.90
N ILE A 34 -2.09 -1.45 1.98
CA ILE A 34 -2.87 -2.48 1.29
C ILE A 34 -2.48 -2.38 -0.18
N ASN A 35 -1.72 -3.36 -0.67
CA ASN A 35 -1.21 -3.34 -2.03
C ASN A 35 -2.34 -3.77 -2.97
N LEU A 36 -3.14 -2.79 -3.40
CA LEU A 36 -4.30 -2.99 -4.27
C LEU A 36 -3.92 -3.76 -5.54
N TYR A 37 -2.75 -3.46 -6.12
CA TYR A 37 -2.20 -4.21 -7.25
C TYR A 37 -2.06 -5.70 -6.92
N GLN A 38 -1.52 -6.07 -5.75
CA GLN A 38 -1.39 -7.48 -5.38
C GLN A 38 -2.74 -8.18 -5.20
N GLN A 39 -3.75 -7.48 -4.69
CA GLN A 39 -5.10 -8.05 -4.56
C GLN A 39 -5.74 -8.30 -5.93
N VAL A 40 -5.69 -7.30 -6.81
CA VAL A 40 -6.21 -7.38 -8.18
C VAL A 40 -5.44 -8.43 -8.99
N ALA A 41 -4.12 -8.45 -8.91
CA ALA A 41 -3.27 -9.38 -9.65
C ALA A 41 -3.42 -10.85 -9.21
N ARG A 42 -3.88 -11.11 -7.99
CA ARG A 42 -4.13 -12.47 -7.47
C ARG A 42 -5.58 -12.91 -7.65
N ASN A 43 -6.48 -12.00 -8.02
CA ASN A 43 -7.89 -12.32 -8.19
C ASN A 43 -8.11 -13.05 -9.53
N PRO A 44 -8.63 -14.29 -9.54
CA PRO A 44 -8.91 -15.01 -10.77
C PRO A 44 -9.93 -14.30 -11.67
N THR A 45 -10.88 -13.54 -11.10
CA THR A 45 -11.87 -12.80 -11.89
C THR A 45 -11.24 -11.66 -12.70
N THR A 46 -10.12 -11.11 -12.23
CA THR A 46 -9.35 -10.11 -12.96
C THR A 46 -8.82 -10.67 -14.28
N GLN A 47 -8.31 -11.91 -14.29
CA GLN A 47 -7.86 -12.54 -15.53
C GLN A 47 -9.00 -12.73 -16.53
N THR A 48 -10.15 -13.22 -16.08
CA THR A 48 -11.34 -13.37 -16.94
C THR A 48 -11.78 -12.03 -17.52
N TRP A 49 -11.80 -10.98 -16.70
CA TRP A 49 -12.16 -9.64 -17.16
C TRP A 49 -11.17 -9.12 -18.21
N LEU A 50 -9.86 -9.27 -17.96
CA LEU A 50 -8.81 -8.87 -18.89
C LEU A 50 -8.93 -9.60 -20.23
N GLN A 51 -9.18 -10.90 -20.23
CA GLN A 51 -9.35 -11.66 -21.48
C GLN A 51 -10.51 -11.15 -22.35
N ASN A 52 -11.58 -10.64 -21.72
CA ASN A 52 -12.78 -10.21 -22.42
C ASN A 52 -12.76 -8.74 -22.84
N HIS A 53 -11.94 -7.90 -22.18
CA HIS A 53 -11.97 -6.44 -22.34
C HIS A 53 -10.68 -5.86 -22.92
N LEU A 54 -9.59 -6.62 -22.95
CA LEU A 54 -8.35 -6.16 -23.57
C LEU A 54 -8.49 -6.15 -25.09
N THR A 55 -8.22 -4.98 -25.68
CA THR A 55 -8.36 -4.71 -27.11
C THR A 55 -7.04 -4.81 -27.87
N GLY A 56 -5.91 -4.82 -27.14
CA GLY A 56 -4.56 -4.77 -27.72
C GLY A 56 -4.05 -3.34 -27.91
N ASN A 57 -4.88 -2.33 -27.72
CA ASN A 57 -4.43 -0.95 -27.65
C ASN A 57 -3.96 -0.63 -26.21
N PRO A 58 -2.66 -0.42 -25.97
CA PRO A 58 -2.13 -0.24 -24.62
C PRO A 58 -2.70 0.99 -23.91
N ILE A 59 -3.06 2.05 -24.63
CA ILE A 59 -3.59 3.27 -24.03
C ILE A 59 -5.01 3.04 -23.50
N ASP A 60 -5.85 2.40 -24.32
CA ASP A 60 -7.25 2.13 -23.97
C ASP A 60 -7.33 1.02 -22.91
N ASP A 61 -6.48 0.00 -23.01
CA ASP A 61 -6.40 -1.11 -22.08
C ASP A 61 -5.96 -0.63 -20.68
N VAL A 62 -4.94 0.23 -20.59
CA VAL A 62 -4.52 0.85 -19.32
C VAL A 62 -5.65 1.70 -18.74
N ARG A 63 -6.34 2.49 -19.57
CA ARG A 63 -7.48 3.30 -19.11
C ARG A 63 -8.60 2.42 -18.56
N ALA A 64 -8.95 1.33 -19.25
CA ALA A 64 -9.99 0.40 -18.83
C ALA A 64 -9.63 -0.29 -17.50
N ILE A 65 -8.39 -0.76 -17.34
CA ILE A 65 -7.89 -1.38 -16.10
C ILE A 65 -7.95 -0.39 -14.93
N ARG A 66 -7.52 0.86 -15.13
CA ARG A 66 -7.56 1.88 -14.09
C ARG A 66 -8.99 2.15 -13.62
N THR A 67 -9.91 2.33 -14.57
CA THR A 67 -11.32 2.61 -14.27
C THR A 67 -11.98 1.43 -13.57
N GLN A 68 -11.72 0.20 -14.01
CA GLN A 68 -12.34 -1.00 -13.46
C GLN A 68 -11.83 -1.36 -12.06
N PHE A 69 -10.52 -1.27 -11.83
CA PHE A 69 -9.88 -1.77 -10.62
C PHE A 69 -9.39 -0.67 -9.67
N GLY A 70 -9.60 0.60 -10.01
CA GLY A 70 -9.14 1.74 -9.20
C GLY A 70 -7.63 1.82 -9.07
N LEU A 71 -6.88 1.25 -10.03
CA LEU A 71 -5.43 1.20 -9.99
C LEU A 71 -4.78 2.52 -10.43
N SER A 72 -3.57 2.76 -9.93
CA SER A 72 -2.69 3.79 -10.46
C SER A 72 -2.29 3.46 -11.91
N THR A 73 -1.81 4.45 -12.67
CA THR A 73 -1.33 4.21 -14.05
C THR A 73 -0.20 3.19 -14.07
N ASP A 74 0.77 3.32 -13.17
CA ASP A 74 1.90 2.40 -13.07
C ASP A 74 1.46 0.96 -12.76
N ASP A 75 0.52 0.79 -11.83
CA ASP A 75 0.00 -0.53 -11.46
C ASP A 75 -0.84 -1.14 -12.58
N ALA A 76 -1.62 -0.33 -13.30
CA ALA A 76 -2.40 -0.77 -14.43
C ALA A 76 -1.51 -1.21 -15.60
N GLU A 77 -0.46 -0.44 -15.92
CA GLU A 77 0.55 -0.83 -16.90
C GLU A 77 1.26 -2.12 -16.49
N LYS A 78 1.62 -2.25 -15.21
CA LYS A 78 2.26 -3.46 -14.69
C LYS A 78 1.35 -4.68 -14.82
N LEU A 79 0.04 -4.51 -14.55
CA LEU A 79 -0.97 -5.54 -14.72
C LEU A 79 -1.11 -5.94 -16.20
N LEU A 80 -1.13 -4.95 -17.10
CA LEU A 80 -1.20 -5.17 -18.54
C LEU A 80 0.04 -5.93 -19.06
N ARG A 81 1.25 -5.48 -18.71
CA ARG A 81 2.52 -6.12 -19.10
C ARG A 81 2.59 -7.57 -18.61
N ARG A 82 2.17 -7.84 -17.37
CA ARG A 82 2.10 -9.20 -16.82
C ARG A 82 1.16 -10.10 -17.62
N ASN A 83 0.08 -9.55 -18.15
CA ASN A 83 -0.94 -10.26 -18.89
C ASN A 83 -0.83 -10.08 -20.42
N ALA A 84 0.29 -9.57 -20.94
CA ALA A 84 0.47 -9.33 -22.36
C ALA A 84 0.39 -10.61 -23.22
N HIS A 85 0.58 -11.78 -22.61
CA HIS A 85 0.36 -13.07 -23.26
C HIS A 85 -1.10 -13.30 -23.68
N LEU A 86 -2.08 -12.63 -23.04
CA LEU A 86 -3.50 -12.71 -23.41
C LEU A 86 -3.81 -12.01 -24.74
N LEU A 87 -2.93 -11.09 -25.17
CA LEU A 87 -3.07 -10.32 -26.41
C LEU A 87 -2.47 -11.03 -27.64
N LYS A 88 -1.73 -12.14 -27.45
CA LYS A 88 -1.02 -12.85 -28.53
C LYS A 88 -1.86 -13.95 -29.21
N LYS A 89 -3.18 -13.78 -29.31
CA LYS A 89 -4.04 -14.74 -30.01
C LYS A 89 -4.02 -14.53 -31.53
#